data_AF-A0A7V3CCE7-F1
#
_entry.id   AF-A0A7V3CCE7-F1
#
_cell.length_a   1.000
_cell.length_b   1.000
_cell.length_c   1.000
_cell.angle_alpha   90.00
_cell.angle_beta   90.00
_cell.angle_gamma   90.00
#
_symmetry.space_group_name_H-M   'P 1'
#
loop_
_entity.id
_entity.type
_entity.pdbx_description
1 polymer ?
#
loop_
_entity_poly.entity_id
_entity_poly.type
_entity_poly.pdbx_seq_one_letter_code
_entity_poly.pdbx_strand_id
1 'polypeptide(L)'
;MFINLNAVLDQVKRDKGIPKEILVDAIETAMVSAARKKYGHDAVLEAQYNEELGEVELFQFRTVAETIENPALQITLDEAVKLDPEAQVGDELGEKLDSYQFGRIAAQTAKQVIIQKIREAESDIIYNEYKDRVGELITGIVRRFEKGTMVVDLGRTEAIIPVSEQVPSETYKTGERIQAYFLELRKGLKGPQLILSRRSPALIRSLFAMEVPEINEGIVEIKNVAREVGSRAKVAVYSKDSDVDPVGACVGMKGSRVQSVVQELRGEKIDIVTWDEDPARFVCNAIAPAEVAKVIIHEKDHSMEIIVPDDQLSLAIGRRGQNVRLAAQLTGWNIDIYSETKHDEMTKRAKTALVVDLGIEDSMSSIFYSHAFRTTKEIADTPLEEFLTLPGINQDRLKEIHQRAVDTMAMPVEERPSEIFLREEARKAEEERRRVEAELKAQAEARAAAEAQAAQEAAAAAEKPAEPEAPESSTEAN
;
A
#
# COMPACT_ATOMS: atom_id res chain seq x y z
N MET A 1 -9.48 -28.89 -52.00
CA MET A 1 -8.51 -29.75 -51.29
C MET A 1 -8.94 -29.75 -49.84
N PHE A 2 -9.64 -30.80 -49.43
CA PHE A 2 -10.16 -30.94 -48.07
C PHE A 2 -8.98 -31.00 -47.10
N ILE A 3 -9.07 -30.24 -46.01
CA ILE A 3 -8.09 -30.35 -44.92
C ILE A 3 -8.33 -31.72 -44.29
N ASN A 4 -7.40 -32.65 -44.45
CA ASN A 4 -7.45 -33.93 -43.76
C ASN A 4 -7.36 -33.63 -42.25
N LEU A 5 -8.50 -33.65 -41.55
CA LEU A 5 -8.59 -33.25 -40.15
C LEU A 5 -7.78 -34.21 -39.26
N ASN A 6 -7.65 -35.47 -39.68
CA ASN A 6 -6.91 -36.50 -38.97
C ASN A 6 -5.43 -36.10 -38.78
N ALA A 7 -4.78 -35.65 -39.85
CA ALA A 7 -3.39 -35.19 -39.79
C ALA A 7 -3.20 -33.96 -38.85
N VAL A 8 -4.18 -33.06 -38.80
CA VAL A 8 -4.14 -31.88 -37.91
C VAL A 8 -4.33 -32.30 -36.47
N LEU A 9 -5.30 -33.18 -36.19
CA LEU A 9 -5.57 -33.69 -34.84
C LEU A 9 -4.37 -34.46 -34.28
N ASP A 10 -3.75 -35.32 -35.09
CA ASP A 10 -2.54 -36.07 -34.70
C ASP A 10 -1.34 -35.15 -34.48
N GLN A 11 -1.22 -34.06 -35.24
CA GLN A 11 -0.17 -33.07 -35.00
C GLN A 11 -0.39 -32.35 -33.66
N VAL A 12 -1.62 -31.91 -33.37
CA VAL A 12 -1.94 -31.22 -32.11
C VAL A 12 -1.75 -32.14 -30.91
N LYS A 13 -2.12 -33.42 -31.02
CA LYS A 13 -1.87 -34.43 -29.99
C LYS A 13 -0.39 -34.59 -29.70
N ARG A 14 0.46 -34.68 -30.73
CA ARG A 14 1.92 -34.82 -30.57
C ARG A 14 2.59 -33.57 -30.00
N ASP A 15 2.22 -32.40 -30.50
CA ASP A 15 2.90 -31.15 -30.15
C ASP A 15 2.43 -30.56 -28.81
N LYS A 16 1.15 -30.74 -28.47
CA LYS A 16 0.51 -30.09 -27.31
C LYS A 16 -0.02 -31.07 -26.27
N GLY A 17 0.04 -32.38 -26.52
CA GLY A 17 -0.41 -33.41 -25.58
C GLY A 17 -1.93 -33.46 -25.36
N ILE A 18 -2.72 -32.83 -26.24
CA ILE A 18 -4.18 -32.80 -26.13
C ILE A 18 -4.74 -34.10 -26.74
N PRO A 19 -5.50 -34.92 -25.98
CA PRO A 19 -6.14 -36.12 -26.52
C PRO A 19 -7.02 -35.80 -27.73
N LYS A 20 -7.00 -36.70 -28.73
CA LYS A 20 -7.73 -36.52 -30.00
C LYS A 20 -9.24 -36.48 -29.72
N GLU A 21 -9.68 -37.29 -28.77
CA GLU A 21 -11.07 -37.47 -28.36
C GLU A 21 -11.67 -36.14 -27.87
N ILE A 22 -10.94 -35.38 -27.03
CA ILE A 22 -11.38 -34.07 -26.54
C ILE A 22 -11.53 -33.04 -27.68
N LEU A 23 -10.67 -33.13 -28.69
CA LEU A 23 -10.74 -32.24 -29.85
C LEU A 23 -11.91 -32.61 -30.76
N VAL A 24 -12.15 -33.91 -30.98
CA VAL A 24 -13.26 -34.43 -31.78
C VAL A 24 -14.59 -34.00 -31.17
N ASP A 25 -14.83 -34.28 -29.89
CA ASP A 25 -16.07 -33.91 -29.19
C ASP A 25 -16.34 -32.40 -29.26
N ALA A 26 -15.28 -31.59 -29.14
CA ALA A 26 -15.39 -30.14 -29.20
C ALA A 26 -15.74 -29.65 -30.62
N ILE A 27 -15.18 -30.28 -31.66
CA ILE A 27 -15.48 -29.93 -33.05
C ILE A 27 -16.90 -30.34 -33.39
N GLU A 28 -17.36 -31.52 -32.99
CA GLU A 28 -18.74 -31.99 -33.16
C GLU A 28 -19.74 -31.02 -32.50
N THR A 29 -19.50 -30.66 -31.24
CA THR A 29 -20.34 -29.70 -30.50
C THR A 29 -20.40 -28.34 -31.20
N ALA A 30 -19.26 -27.84 -31.69
CA ALA A 30 -19.21 -26.58 -32.39
C ALA A 30 -19.88 -26.64 -33.77
N MET A 31 -19.81 -27.79 -34.44
CA MET A 31 -20.49 -28.05 -35.70
C MET A 31 -22.01 -28.03 -35.53
N VAL A 32 -22.54 -28.70 -34.51
CA VAL A 32 -23.97 -28.64 -34.15
C VAL A 32 -24.39 -27.19 -33.87
N SER A 33 -23.60 -26.45 -33.10
CA SER A 33 -23.89 -25.04 -32.79
C SER A 33 -23.89 -24.14 -34.03
N ALA A 34 -22.96 -24.35 -34.96
CA ALA A 34 -22.93 -23.65 -36.25
C ALA A 34 -24.12 -24.02 -37.14
N ALA A 35 -24.50 -25.31 -37.15
CA ALA A 35 -25.62 -25.80 -37.93
C ALA A 35 -26.97 -25.29 -37.42
N ARG A 36 -27.17 -25.20 -36.09
CA ARG A 36 -28.39 -24.61 -35.48
C ARG A 36 -28.64 -23.18 -35.93
N LYS A 37 -27.60 -22.38 -36.17
CA LYS A 37 -27.75 -21.01 -36.69
C LYS A 37 -28.30 -20.96 -38.12
N LYS A 38 -28.08 -22.03 -38.91
CA LYS A 38 -28.54 -22.10 -40.32
C LYS A 38 -29.87 -22.83 -40.45
N TYR A 39 -30.10 -23.90 -39.69
CA TYR A 39 -31.29 -24.76 -39.80
C TYR A 39 -32.38 -24.47 -38.76
N GLY A 40 -32.14 -23.52 -37.85
CA GLY A 40 -33.08 -23.18 -36.79
C GLY A 40 -32.72 -23.84 -35.46
N HIS A 41 -33.11 -23.18 -34.37
CA HIS A 41 -32.82 -23.66 -33.01
C HIS A 41 -33.62 -24.91 -32.62
N ASP A 42 -34.77 -25.13 -33.28
CA ASP A 42 -35.68 -26.23 -33.01
C ASP A 42 -35.30 -27.53 -33.73
N ALA A 43 -34.33 -27.50 -34.66
CA ALA A 43 -33.87 -28.69 -35.36
C ALA A 43 -33.00 -29.58 -34.45
N VAL A 44 -33.29 -30.89 -34.45
CA VAL A 44 -32.45 -31.90 -33.79
C VAL A 44 -31.29 -32.23 -34.73
N LEU A 45 -30.09 -31.82 -34.35
CA LEU A 45 -28.88 -31.93 -35.16
C LEU A 45 -27.81 -32.66 -34.36
N GLU A 46 -27.13 -33.60 -35.01
CA GLU A 46 -26.00 -34.34 -34.46
C GLU A 46 -24.82 -34.22 -35.43
N ALA A 47 -23.61 -34.10 -34.90
CA ALA A 47 -22.39 -34.11 -35.67
C ALA A 47 -21.53 -35.29 -35.22
N GLN A 48 -20.99 -36.04 -36.18
CA GLN A 48 -20.17 -37.21 -35.89
C GLN A 48 -18.89 -37.18 -36.73
N TYR A 49 -17.75 -37.36 -36.09
CA TYR A 49 -16.47 -37.46 -36.76
C TYR A 49 -16.24 -38.85 -37.35
N ASN A 50 -15.99 -38.89 -38.66
CA ASN A 50 -15.61 -40.10 -39.37
C ASN A 50 -14.08 -40.18 -39.47
N GLU A 51 -13.47 -41.15 -38.78
CA GLU A 51 -12.01 -41.31 -38.74
C GLU A 51 -11.39 -41.71 -40.09
N GLU A 52 -12.12 -42.49 -40.90
CA GLU A 52 -11.65 -42.99 -42.20
C GLU A 52 -11.61 -41.87 -43.24
N LEU A 53 -12.66 -41.05 -43.27
CA LEU A 53 -12.76 -39.89 -44.17
C LEU A 53 -11.99 -38.68 -43.63
N GLY A 54 -11.76 -38.61 -42.31
CA GLY A 54 -11.12 -37.48 -41.66
C GLY A 54 -11.98 -36.22 -41.71
N GLU A 55 -13.31 -36.36 -41.68
CA GLU A 55 -14.29 -35.29 -41.79
C GLU A 55 -15.38 -35.41 -40.72
N VAL A 56 -16.04 -34.30 -40.39
CA VAL A 56 -17.20 -34.31 -39.49
C VAL A 56 -18.47 -34.26 -40.32
N GLU A 57 -19.30 -35.28 -40.16
CA GLU A 57 -20.60 -35.42 -40.81
C GLU A 57 -21.69 -34.81 -39.93
N LEU A 58 -22.72 -34.25 -40.54
CA LEU A 58 -23.82 -33.60 -39.84
C LEU A 58 -25.14 -34.26 -40.25
N PHE A 59 -25.92 -34.68 -39.27
CA PHE A 59 -27.20 -35.35 -39.43
C PHE A 59 -28.32 -34.49 -38.84
N GLN A 60 -29.46 -34.44 -39.52
CA GLN A 60 -30.69 -33.89 -38.99
C GLN A 60 -31.67 -35.03 -38.70
N PHE A 61 -32.14 -35.11 -37.46
CA PHE A 61 -33.16 -36.06 -37.07
C PHE A 61 -34.55 -35.44 -37.17
N ARG A 62 -35.46 -36.15 -37.83
CA ARG A 62 -36.88 -35.78 -37.91
C ARG A 62 -37.75 -37.00 -37.63
N THR A 63 -38.86 -36.78 -36.93
CA THR A 63 -39.87 -37.80 -36.64
C THR A 63 -40.84 -37.91 -37.82
N VAL A 64 -41.14 -39.14 -38.24
CA VAL A 64 -42.12 -39.39 -39.30
C VAL A 64 -43.52 -39.13 -38.77
N ALA A 65 -44.26 -38.22 -39.41
CA ALA A 65 -45.62 -37.85 -39.02
C ALA A 65 -46.56 -37.82 -40.25
N GLU A 66 -47.84 -38.12 -40.03
CA GLU A 66 -48.86 -38.02 -41.09
C GLU A 66 -49.16 -36.55 -41.48
N THR A 67 -49.13 -35.65 -40.49
CA THR A 67 -49.33 -34.21 -40.68
C THR A 67 -48.19 -33.44 -40.03
N ILE A 68 -47.56 -32.54 -40.80
CA ILE A 68 -46.48 -31.68 -40.30
C ILE A 68 -47.08 -30.54 -39.47
N GLU A 69 -46.83 -30.56 -38.16
CA GLU A 69 -47.04 -29.44 -37.24
C GLU A 69 -45.79 -28.56 -37.14
N ASN A 70 -44.59 -29.17 -37.14
CA ASN A 70 -43.31 -28.46 -37.14
C ASN A 70 -42.35 -29.00 -38.21
N PRO A 71 -42.13 -28.26 -39.32
CA PRO A 71 -41.22 -28.67 -40.40
C PRO A 71 -39.76 -28.89 -39.99
N ALA A 72 -39.32 -28.34 -38.85
CA ALA A 72 -37.95 -28.54 -38.36
C ALA A 72 -37.74 -29.91 -37.68
N LEU A 73 -38.82 -30.50 -37.17
CA LEU A 73 -38.83 -31.72 -36.36
C LEU A 73 -39.51 -32.90 -37.05
N GLN A 74 -40.36 -32.65 -38.06
CA GLN A 74 -41.20 -33.68 -38.66
C GLN A 74 -40.96 -33.81 -40.17
N ILE A 75 -41.11 -35.03 -40.66
CA ILE A 75 -41.05 -35.38 -42.09
C ILE A 75 -42.28 -36.21 -42.46
N THR A 76 -42.79 -36.04 -43.69
CA THR A 76 -43.94 -36.84 -44.15
C THR A 76 -43.52 -38.29 -44.40
N LEU A 77 -44.46 -39.24 -44.28
CA LEU A 77 -44.21 -40.65 -44.60
C LEU A 77 -43.69 -40.82 -46.04
N ASP A 78 -44.23 -40.06 -47.00
CA ASP A 78 -43.80 -40.13 -48.42
C ASP A 78 -42.35 -39.68 -48.64
N GLU A 79 -41.84 -38.75 -47.82
CA GLU A 79 -40.45 -38.29 -47.87
C GLU A 79 -39.54 -39.21 -47.05
N ALA A 80 -40.03 -39.72 -45.92
CA ALA A 80 -39.36 -40.70 -45.08
C ALA A 80 -39.05 -41.99 -45.84
N VAL A 81 -40.01 -42.52 -46.61
CA VAL A 81 -39.84 -43.73 -47.43
C VAL A 81 -38.76 -43.58 -48.52
N LYS A 82 -38.44 -42.35 -48.95
CA LYS A 82 -37.33 -42.09 -49.90
C LYS A 82 -35.96 -42.20 -49.24
N LEU A 83 -35.89 -41.94 -47.93
CA LEU A 83 -34.66 -42.03 -47.14
C LEU A 83 -34.46 -43.47 -46.64
N ASP A 84 -35.54 -44.08 -46.12
CA ASP A 84 -35.56 -45.46 -45.67
C ASP A 84 -36.88 -46.15 -46.11
N PRO A 85 -36.82 -47.16 -47.00
CA PRO A 85 -38.00 -47.89 -47.47
C PRO A 85 -38.82 -48.58 -46.38
N GLU A 86 -38.26 -48.83 -45.19
CA GLU A 86 -38.95 -49.48 -44.07
C GLU A 86 -39.56 -48.48 -43.06
N ALA A 87 -39.48 -47.17 -43.32
CA ALA A 87 -39.94 -46.12 -42.41
C ALA A 87 -41.45 -46.20 -42.10
N GLN A 88 -41.79 -46.07 -40.81
CA GLN A 88 -43.16 -46.02 -40.30
C GLN A 88 -43.44 -44.70 -39.57
N VAL A 89 -44.73 -44.36 -39.44
CA VAL A 89 -45.16 -43.19 -38.65
C VAL A 89 -44.74 -43.38 -37.20
N GLY A 90 -44.02 -42.39 -36.66
CA GLY A 90 -43.44 -42.42 -35.31
C GLY A 90 -41.93 -42.71 -35.27
N ASP A 91 -41.32 -43.15 -36.37
CA ASP A 91 -39.87 -43.40 -36.41
C ASP A 91 -39.06 -42.09 -36.44
N GLU A 92 -37.85 -42.11 -35.91
CA GLU A 92 -36.87 -41.01 -36.04
C GLU A 92 -35.86 -41.35 -37.13
N LEU A 93 -35.81 -40.52 -38.17
CA LEU A 93 -34.90 -40.69 -39.30
C LEU A 93 -33.83 -39.61 -39.29
N GLY A 94 -32.57 -40.03 -39.41
CA GLY A 94 -31.42 -39.16 -39.58
C GLY A 94 -31.11 -38.92 -41.07
N GLU A 95 -31.32 -37.70 -41.56
CA GLU A 95 -30.90 -37.29 -42.89
C GLU A 95 -29.50 -36.67 -42.84
N LYS A 96 -28.56 -37.18 -43.65
CA LYS A 96 -27.24 -36.59 -43.80
C LYS A 96 -27.33 -35.28 -44.58
N LEU A 97 -26.92 -34.18 -43.96
CA LEU A 97 -26.93 -32.86 -44.58
C LEU A 97 -25.76 -32.68 -45.56
N ASP A 98 -25.99 -31.97 -46.66
CA ASP A 98 -24.99 -31.79 -47.72
C ASP A 98 -23.71 -31.11 -47.20
N SER A 99 -22.60 -31.85 -47.33
CA SER A 99 -21.28 -31.50 -46.81
C SER A 99 -20.59 -30.40 -47.62
N TYR A 100 -21.03 -30.07 -48.85
CA TYR A 100 -20.28 -29.14 -49.70
C TYR A 100 -20.38 -27.67 -49.23
N GLN A 101 -21.59 -27.22 -48.85
CA GLN A 101 -21.77 -25.90 -48.27
C GLN A 101 -21.24 -25.81 -46.83
N PHE A 102 -21.25 -26.94 -46.12
CA PHE A 102 -20.77 -27.02 -44.75
C PHE A 102 -19.27 -27.23 -44.64
N GLY A 103 -18.58 -27.79 -45.64
CA GLY A 103 -17.15 -28.11 -45.55
C GLY A 103 -16.26 -26.90 -45.30
N ARG A 104 -16.57 -25.74 -45.90
CA ARG A 104 -15.83 -24.49 -45.64
C ARG A 104 -16.09 -23.94 -44.24
N ILE A 105 -17.34 -23.99 -43.78
CA ILE A 105 -17.74 -23.54 -42.45
C ILE A 105 -17.15 -24.50 -41.40
N ALA A 106 -17.23 -25.80 -41.64
CA ALA A 106 -16.67 -26.87 -40.83
C ALA A 106 -15.16 -26.73 -40.68
N ALA A 107 -14.43 -26.46 -41.77
CA ALA A 107 -13.00 -26.21 -41.70
C ALA A 107 -12.65 -24.97 -40.86
N GLN A 108 -13.41 -23.88 -40.99
CA GLN A 108 -13.19 -22.66 -40.19
C GLN A 108 -13.56 -22.86 -38.71
N THR A 109 -14.69 -23.50 -38.44
CA THR A 109 -15.17 -23.83 -37.09
C THR A 109 -14.21 -24.80 -36.42
N ALA A 110 -13.82 -25.88 -37.08
CA ALA A 110 -12.84 -26.84 -36.57
C ALA A 110 -11.51 -26.14 -36.25
N LYS A 111 -11.00 -25.29 -37.16
CA LYS A 111 -9.79 -24.49 -36.90
C LYS A 111 -9.94 -23.62 -35.66
N GLN A 112 -11.08 -22.94 -35.48
CA GLN A 112 -11.32 -22.06 -34.33
C GLN A 112 -11.41 -22.85 -33.02
N VAL A 113 -12.09 -23.99 -33.02
CA VAL A 113 -12.21 -24.90 -31.88
C VAL A 113 -10.85 -25.47 -31.50
N ILE A 114 -10.08 -25.94 -32.48
CA ILE A 114 -8.73 -26.46 -32.24
C ILE A 114 -7.86 -25.36 -31.61
N ILE A 115 -7.86 -24.14 -32.16
CA ILE A 115 -7.11 -23.01 -31.59
C ILE A 115 -7.58 -22.71 -30.16
N GLN A 116 -8.88 -22.77 -29.89
CA GLN A 116 -9.42 -22.54 -28.56
C GLN A 116 -8.98 -23.63 -27.57
N LYS A 117 -9.07 -24.91 -27.96
CA LYS A 117 -8.63 -26.04 -27.12
C LYS A 117 -7.13 -26.02 -26.87
N ILE A 118 -6.33 -25.62 -27.85
CA ILE A 118 -4.90 -25.38 -27.67
C ILE A 118 -4.67 -24.30 -26.61
N ARG A 119 -5.39 -23.17 -26.68
CA ARG A 119 -5.27 -22.10 -25.68
C ARG A 119 -5.72 -22.53 -24.28
N GLU A 120 -6.78 -23.34 -24.18
CA GLU A 120 -7.25 -23.89 -22.90
C GLU A 120 -6.20 -24.81 -22.27
N ALA A 121 -5.62 -25.73 -23.06
CA ALA A 121 -4.56 -26.61 -22.60
C ALA A 121 -3.28 -25.83 -22.18
N GLU A 122 -2.86 -24.85 -22.99
CA GLU A 122 -1.74 -23.96 -22.63
C GLU A 122 -2.02 -23.17 -21.35
N SER A 123 -3.26 -22.70 -21.18
CA SER A 123 -3.72 -22.00 -19.98
C SER A 123 -3.63 -22.89 -18.75
N ASP A 124 -4.04 -24.16 -18.84
CA ASP A 124 -3.99 -25.09 -17.71
C ASP A 124 -2.56 -25.46 -17.33
N ILE A 125 -1.66 -25.60 -18.32
CA ILE A 125 -0.23 -25.85 -18.07
C ILE A 125 0.37 -24.65 -17.31
N ILE A 126 0.15 -23.43 -17.80
CA ILE A 126 0.63 -22.21 -17.14
C ILE A 126 0.05 -22.08 -15.74
N TYR A 127 -1.25 -22.32 -15.57
CA TYR A 127 -1.88 -22.24 -14.25
C TYR A 127 -1.24 -23.22 -13.26
N ASN A 128 -1.03 -24.47 -13.66
CA ASN A 128 -0.41 -25.47 -12.79
C ASN A 128 1.07 -25.19 -12.49
N GLU A 129 1.81 -24.58 -13.42
CA GLU A 129 3.21 -24.19 -13.21
C GLU A 129 3.34 -23.03 -12.19
N TYR A 130 2.40 -22.08 -12.20
CA TYR A 130 2.51 -20.85 -11.40
C TYR A 130 1.66 -20.83 -10.12
N LYS A 131 0.71 -21.74 -9.92
CA LYS A 131 -0.16 -21.74 -8.73
C LYS A 131 0.62 -21.82 -7.41
N ASP A 132 1.73 -22.57 -7.39
CA ASP A 132 2.52 -22.81 -6.17
C ASP A 132 3.63 -21.76 -5.98
N ARG A 133 3.79 -20.85 -6.95
CA ARG A 133 4.85 -19.83 -6.97
C ARG A 133 4.37 -18.46 -6.50
N VAL A 134 3.10 -18.34 -6.11
CA VAL A 134 2.53 -17.10 -5.59
C VAL A 134 3.32 -16.68 -4.34
N GLY A 135 3.76 -15.43 -4.31
CA GLY A 135 4.62 -14.90 -3.27
C GLY A 135 6.13 -14.90 -3.58
N GLU A 136 6.53 -15.40 -4.75
CA GLU A 136 7.92 -15.32 -5.21
C GLU A 136 8.25 -13.99 -5.90
N LEU A 137 9.54 -13.66 -5.96
CA LEU A 137 10.04 -12.60 -6.82
C LEU A 137 10.13 -13.10 -8.27
N ILE A 138 9.41 -12.46 -9.18
CA ILE A 138 9.46 -12.78 -10.60
C ILE A 138 10.20 -11.67 -11.34
N THR A 139 11.08 -12.07 -12.25
CA THR A 139 11.74 -11.14 -13.17
C THR A 139 11.18 -11.32 -14.57
N GLY A 140 10.90 -10.21 -15.25
CA GLY A 140 10.51 -10.20 -16.66
C GLY A 140 10.94 -8.93 -17.38
N ILE A 141 10.47 -8.77 -18.61
CA ILE A 141 10.77 -7.62 -19.47
C ILE A 141 9.48 -6.87 -19.77
N VAL A 142 9.46 -5.55 -19.58
CA VAL A 142 8.32 -4.71 -19.89
C VAL A 142 8.08 -4.73 -21.40
N ARG A 143 6.94 -5.23 -21.84
CA ARG A 143 6.63 -5.42 -23.27
C ARG A 143 5.78 -4.29 -23.83
N ARG A 144 4.72 -3.90 -23.11
CA ARG A 144 3.79 -2.84 -23.53
C ARG A 144 2.96 -2.32 -22.36
N PHE A 145 2.24 -1.23 -22.60
CA PHE A 145 1.29 -0.63 -21.66
C PHE A 145 -0.12 -0.67 -22.26
N GLU A 146 -1.09 -1.21 -21.52
CA GLU A 146 -2.49 -1.32 -21.93
C GLU A 146 -3.38 -0.54 -20.96
N LYS A 147 -3.91 0.62 -21.38
CA LYS A 147 -4.75 1.49 -20.54
C LYS A 147 -4.12 1.81 -19.16
N GLY A 148 -2.80 1.95 -19.11
CA GLY A 148 -2.02 2.17 -17.89
C GLY A 148 -1.53 0.90 -17.20
N THR A 149 -2.11 -0.28 -17.47
CA THR A 149 -1.59 -1.56 -16.96
C THR A 149 -0.31 -1.93 -17.70
N MET A 150 0.73 -2.30 -16.97
CA MET A 150 1.99 -2.72 -17.55
C MET A 150 1.94 -4.22 -17.85
N VAL A 151 2.29 -4.62 -19.07
CA VAL A 151 2.40 -6.02 -19.48
C VAL A 151 3.88 -6.42 -19.47
N VAL A 152 4.19 -7.46 -18.72
CA VAL A 152 5.54 -7.96 -18.48
C VAL A 152 5.66 -9.35 -19.11
N ASP A 153 6.65 -9.53 -19.97
CA ASP A 153 6.97 -10.80 -20.60
C ASP A 153 7.87 -11.64 -19.68
N LEU A 154 7.42 -12.86 -19.35
CA LEU A 154 8.18 -13.84 -18.57
C LEU A 154 8.84 -14.91 -19.46
N GLY A 155 8.81 -14.74 -20.79
CA GLY A 155 9.31 -15.68 -21.78
C GLY A 155 8.31 -16.78 -22.14
N ARG A 156 7.71 -17.44 -21.14
CA ARG A 156 6.67 -18.48 -21.34
C ARG A 156 5.25 -17.93 -21.38
N THR A 157 4.97 -16.89 -20.58
CA THR A 157 3.67 -16.27 -20.45
C THR A 157 3.81 -14.77 -20.20
N GLU A 158 2.72 -14.03 -20.35
CA GLU A 158 2.64 -12.62 -19.99
C GLU A 158 2.04 -12.47 -18.57
N ALA A 159 2.64 -11.59 -17.79
CA ALA A 159 2.11 -11.13 -16.52
C ALA A 159 1.70 -9.66 -16.63
N ILE A 160 0.86 -9.20 -15.71
CA ILE A 160 0.38 -7.82 -15.67
C ILE A 160 0.68 -7.17 -14.34
N ILE A 161 0.99 -5.87 -14.37
CA ILE A 161 1.07 -5.01 -13.18
C ILE A 161 -0.02 -3.95 -13.32
N PRO A 162 -1.16 -4.13 -12.63
CA PRO A 162 -2.24 -3.14 -12.61
C PRO A 162 -1.75 -1.79 -12.10
N VAL A 163 -2.40 -0.69 -12.50
CA VAL A 163 -2.05 0.67 -12.04
C VAL A 163 -2.04 0.79 -10.51
N SER A 164 -2.95 0.09 -9.82
CA SER A 164 -3.00 0.06 -8.35
C SER A 164 -1.76 -0.54 -7.70
N GLU A 165 -1.10 -1.48 -8.39
CA GLU A 165 0.07 -2.24 -7.95
C GLU A 165 1.40 -1.69 -8.51
N GLN A 166 1.34 -0.62 -9.30
CA GLN A 166 2.49 0.14 -9.74
C GLN A 166 2.87 1.21 -8.70
N VAL A 167 4.12 1.65 -8.75
CA VAL A 167 4.63 2.74 -7.93
C VAL A 167 4.60 4.03 -8.76
N PRO A 168 3.86 5.07 -8.35
CA PRO A 168 3.70 6.29 -9.17
C PRO A 168 5.00 7.05 -9.47
N SER A 169 6.01 6.94 -8.60
CA SER A 169 7.32 7.57 -8.81
C SER A 169 8.25 6.76 -9.73
N GLU A 170 7.94 5.50 -10.01
CA GLU A 170 8.73 4.66 -10.91
C GLU A 170 8.33 4.91 -12.37
N THR A 171 9.32 5.01 -13.25
CA THR A 171 9.07 5.08 -14.70
C THR A 171 9.77 3.91 -15.36
N TYR A 172 9.02 3.15 -16.16
CA TYR A 172 9.53 2.02 -16.94
C TYR A 172 9.34 2.29 -18.43
N LYS A 173 10.31 1.85 -19.23
CA LYS A 173 10.21 1.85 -20.70
C LYS A 173 10.05 0.43 -21.23
N THR A 174 9.47 0.32 -22.42
CA THR A 174 9.43 -0.94 -23.15
C THR A 174 10.85 -1.48 -23.38
N GLY A 175 11.04 -2.77 -23.14
CA GLY A 175 12.33 -3.46 -23.22
C GLY A 175 13.14 -3.44 -21.91
N GLU A 176 12.72 -2.69 -20.89
CA GLU A 176 13.40 -2.69 -19.60
C GLU A 176 13.08 -3.95 -18.79
N ARG A 177 14.09 -4.44 -18.06
CA ARG A 177 13.93 -5.51 -17.08
C ARG A 177 13.24 -4.97 -15.82
N ILE A 178 12.32 -5.75 -15.28
CA ILE A 178 11.59 -5.43 -14.05
C ILE A 178 11.54 -6.66 -13.15
N GLN A 179 11.85 -6.50 -11.87
CA GLN A 179 11.55 -7.49 -10.84
C GLN A 179 10.31 -7.05 -10.07
N ALA A 180 9.37 -7.95 -9.85
CA ALA A 180 8.15 -7.64 -9.12
C ALA A 180 7.70 -8.83 -8.27
N TYR A 181 6.96 -8.55 -7.22
CA TYR A 181 6.41 -9.56 -6.33
C TYR A 181 5.21 -10.23 -7.00
N PHE A 182 5.18 -11.56 -7.06
CA PHE A 182 4.04 -12.28 -7.61
C PHE A 182 2.88 -12.27 -6.60
N LEU A 183 1.95 -11.33 -6.78
CA LEU A 183 0.89 -11.06 -5.82
C LEU A 183 -0.16 -12.16 -5.80
N GLU A 184 -0.69 -12.52 -6.97
CA GLU A 184 -1.76 -13.50 -7.09
C GLU A 184 -1.91 -14.02 -8.53
N LEU A 185 -2.52 -15.20 -8.64
CA LEU A 185 -2.90 -15.82 -9.91
C LEU A 185 -4.43 -15.80 -10.07
N ARG A 186 -4.95 -15.06 -11.05
CA ARG A 186 -6.38 -15.00 -11.36
C ARG A 186 -6.74 -15.82 -12.58
N LYS A 187 -7.90 -16.49 -12.59
CA LYS A 187 -8.46 -17.10 -13.80
C LYS A 187 -9.27 -16.05 -14.56
N GLY A 188 -8.78 -15.60 -15.71
CA GLY A 188 -9.47 -14.64 -16.56
C GLY A 188 -10.21 -15.29 -17.73
N LEU A 189 -11.04 -14.51 -18.44
CA LEU A 189 -11.75 -14.95 -19.64
C LEU A 189 -10.82 -15.38 -20.80
N LYS A 190 -9.55 -14.96 -20.76
CA LYS A 190 -8.53 -15.25 -21.78
C LYS A 190 -7.42 -16.18 -21.27
N GLY A 191 -7.66 -16.90 -20.17
CA GLY A 191 -6.66 -17.74 -19.50
C GLY A 191 -6.16 -17.17 -18.16
N PRO A 192 -5.20 -17.83 -17.52
CA PRO A 192 -4.61 -17.37 -16.26
C PRO A 192 -3.92 -16.02 -16.44
N GLN A 193 -4.19 -15.11 -15.52
CA GLN A 193 -3.55 -13.81 -15.42
C GLN A 193 -2.66 -13.80 -14.19
N LEU A 194 -1.36 -13.67 -14.42
CA LEU A 194 -0.37 -13.50 -13.38
C LEU A 194 -0.33 -12.02 -13.02
N ILE A 195 -0.66 -11.68 -11.78
CA ILE A 195 -0.61 -10.30 -11.30
C ILE A 195 0.62 -10.11 -10.45
N LEU A 196 1.49 -9.20 -10.90
CA LEU A 196 2.66 -8.80 -10.14
C LEU A 196 2.41 -7.46 -9.47
N SER A 197 3.18 -7.18 -8.42
CA SER A 197 3.13 -5.94 -7.66
C SER A 197 4.53 -5.37 -7.45
N ARG A 198 4.66 -4.08 -7.77
CA ARG A 198 5.79 -3.25 -7.34
C ARG A 198 5.49 -2.52 -6.03
N ARG A 199 4.21 -2.42 -5.66
CA ARG A 199 3.70 -1.70 -4.50
C ARG A 199 3.78 -2.47 -3.18
N SER A 200 3.63 -3.80 -3.22
CA SER A 200 3.53 -4.64 -2.02
C SER A 200 4.77 -4.51 -1.10
N PRO A 201 4.61 -4.41 0.23
CA PRO A 201 5.73 -4.51 1.18
C PRO A 201 6.47 -5.85 1.10
N ALA A 202 5.80 -6.90 0.61
CA ALA A 202 6.42 -8.22 0.42
C ALA A 202 7.54 -8.19 -0.62
N LEU A 203 7.50 -7.25 -1.58
CA LEU A 203 8.61 -7.05 -2.52
C LEU A 203 9.93 -6.76 -1.79
N ILE A 204 9.89 -5.89 -0.77
CA ILE A 204 11.08 -5.55 0.03
C ILE A 204 11.61 -6.79 0.73
N ARG A 205 10.72 -7.60 1.33
CA ARG A 205 11.10 -8.86 1.99
C ARG A 205 11.78 -9.81 1.03
N SER A 206 11.22 -10.01 -0.16
CA SER A 206 11.78 -10.90 -1.19
C SER A 206 13.12 -10.39 -1.73
N LEU A 207 13.28 -9.08 -1.92
CA LEU A 207 14.55 -8.49 -2.37
C LEU A 207 15.66 -8.66 -1.32
N PHE A 208 15.36 -8.41 -0.04
CA PHE A 208 16.33 -8.65 1.03
C PHE A 208 16.66 -10.12 1.19
N ALA A 209 15.70 -11.04 1.05
CA ALA A 209 15.98 -12.48 1.08
C ALA A 209 16.90 -12.93 -0.06
N MET A 210 16.83 -12.28 -1.24
CA MET A 210 17.76 -12.54 -2.34
C MET A 210 19.15 -11.95 -2.08
N GLU A 211 19.24 -10.75 -1.51
CA GLU A 211 20.50 -10.01 -1.33
C GLU A 211 21.29 -10.42 -0.08
N VAL A 212 20.61 -10.91 0.97
CA VAL A 212 21.18 -11.19 2.30
C VAL A 212 21.13 -12.71 2.59
N PRO A 213 22.26 -13.43 2.52
CA PRO A 213 22.32 -14.87 2.79
C PRO A 213 21.76 -15.26 4.15
N GLU A 214 22.02 -14.46 5.17
CA GLU A 214 21.60 -14.70 6.56
C GLU A 214 20.07 -14.71 6.71
N ILE A 215 19.34 -13.98 5.84
CA ILE A 215 17.88 -14.02 5.77
C ILE A 215 17.39 -15.30 5.09
N ASN A 216 18.05 -15.69 3.99
CA ASN A 216 17.70 -16.91 3.25
C ASN A 216 17.96 -18.19 4.08
N GLU A 217 18.99 -18.18 4.93
CA GLU A 217 19.30 -19.26 5.88
C GLU A 217 18.41 -19.23 7.13
N GLY A 218 17.64 -18.15 7.33
CA GLY A 218 16.72 -17.98 8.45
C GLY A 218 17.39 -17.65 9.79
N ILE A 219 18.65 -17.21 9.77
CA ILE A 219 19.40 -16.69 10.92
C ILE A 219 18.86 -15.30 11.28
N VAL A 220 18.71 -14.44 10.27
CA VAL A 220 18.09 -13.13 10.39
C VAL A 220 16.66 -13.20 9.85
N GLU A 221 15.71 -12.64 10.58
CA GLU A 221 14.30 -12.62 10.24
C GLU A 221 13.82 -11.17 10.10
N ILE A 222 13.13 -10.86 9.00
CA ILE A 222 12.42 -9.58 8.86
C ILE A 222 11.09 -9.70 9.60
N LYS A 223 10.95 -9.02 10.74
CA LYS A 223 9.73 -9.05 11.55
C LYS A 223 8.63 -8.21 10.91
N ASN A 224 8.90 -6.93 10.64
CA ASN A 224 7.91 -6.03 10.05
C ASN A 224 8.50 -5.12 8.97
N VAL A 225 7.65 -4.65 8.06
CA VAL A 225 7.99 -3.69 7.00
C VAL A 225 6.88 -2.64 6.93
N ALA A 226 7.24 -1.39 7.22
CA ALA A 226 6.39 -0.23 6.98
C ALA A 226 6.87 0.48 5.72
N ARG A 227 5.97 0.76 4.78
CA ARG A 227 6.34 1.26 3.45
C ARG A 227 5.45 2.41 3.00
N GLU A 228 6.05 3.57 2.79
CA GLU A 228 5.47 4.64 1.98
C GLU A 228 6.02 4.53 0.56
N VAL A 229 5.21 3.89 -0.27
CA VAL A 229 5.55 3.40 -1.62
C VAL A 229 6.20 4.49 -2.48
N GLY A 230 7.38 4.19 -3.03
CA GLY A 230 8.11 5.07 -3.94
C GLY A 230 8.82 6.23 -3.24
N SER A 231 8.83 6.28 -1.91
CA SER A 231 9.49 7.32 -1.13
C SER A 231 10.44 6.74 -0.08
N ARG A 232 9.89 6.05 0.93
CA ARG A 232 10.67 5.55 2.06
C ARG A 232 10.02 4.34 2.73
N ALA A 233 10.83 3.41 3.19
CA ALA A 233 10.41 2.26 3.98
C ALA A 233 11.26 2.11 5.25
N LYS A 234 10.65 1.53 6.29
CA LYS A 234 11.35 1.03 7.48
C LYS A 234 11.21 -0.49 7.54
N VAL A 235 12.31 -1.17 7.82
CA VAL A 235 12.39 -2.64 7.90
C VAL A 235 12.92 -3.02 9.28
N ALA A 236 12.12 -3.76 10.04
CA ALA A 236 12.48 -4.26 11.35
C ALA A 236 13.06 -5.67 11.24
N VAL A 237 14.29 -5.85 11.68
CA VAL A 237 15.04 -7.12 11.58
C VAL A 237 15.44 -7.65 12.94
N TYR A 238 15.43 -8.97 13.08
CA TYR A 238 15.80 -9.69 14.29
C TYR A 238 16.78 -10.80 13.95
N SER A 239 17.78 -11.05 14.78
CA SER A 239 18.66 -12.21 14.64
C SER A 239 18.31 -13.26 15.68
N LYS A 240 18.19 -14.53 15.26
CA LYS A 240 18.07 -15.67 16.17
C LYS A 240 19.42 -16.04 16.81
N ASP A 241 20.51 -15.61 16.19
CA ASP A 241 21.87 -15.82 16.67
C ASP A 241 22.40 -14.52 17.31
N SER A 242 22.84 -14.59 18.56
CA SER A 242 23.40 -13.45 19.29
C SER A 242 24.73 -12.95 18.73
N ASP A 243 25.46 -13.80 18.02
CA ASP A 243 26.76 -13.45 17.43
C ASP A 243 26.61 -12.72 16.08
N VAL A 244 25.38 -12.63 15.55
CA VAL A 244 25.07 -12.01 14.26
C VAL A 244 24.29 -10.71 14.49
N ASP A 245 24.87 -9.58 14.08
CA ASP A 245 24.16 -8.29 14.02
C ASP A 245 23.19 -8.27 12.83
N PRO A 246 21.86 -8.24 13.06
CA PRO A 246 20.88 -8.27 11.99
C PRO A 246 20.92 -7.00 11.11
N VAL A 247 21.23 -5.84 11.68
CA VAL A 247 21.29 -4.59 10.91
C VAL A 247 22.54 -4.60 10.03
N GLY A 248 23.70 -4.93 10.59
CA GLY A 248 24.95 -5.07 9.85
C GLY A 248 24.86 -6.08 8.70
N ALA A 249 24.21 -7.23 8.92
CA ALA A 249 23.98 -8.25 7.89
C ALA A 249 23.16 -7.70 6.70
N CYS A 250 22.10 -6.94 6.97
CA CYS A 250 21.24 -6.37 5.93
C CYS A 250 21.86 -5.16 5.22
N VAL A 251 22.67 -4.36 5.93
CA VAL A 251 23.34 -3.18 5.37
C VAL A 251 24.53 -3.59 4.50
N GLY A 252 25.33 -4.57 4.95
CA GLY A 252 26.55 -5.00 4.28
C GLY A 252 27.68 -3.98 4.35
N MET A 253 28.83 -4.30 3.73
CA MET A 253 30.01 -3.42 3.76
C MET A 253 29.67 -2.03 3.17
N LYS A 254 29.77 -0.98 3.99
CA LYS A 254 29.45 0.41 3.61
C LYS A 254 28.04 0.57 3.00
N GLY A 255 27.10 -0.28 3.40
CA GLY A 255 25.72 -0.22 2.88
C GLY A 255 25.53 -0.86 1.50
N SER A 256 26.48 -1.63 0.99
CA SER A 256 26.40 -2.18 -0.36
C SER A 256 25.11 -2.97 -0.63
N ARG A 257 24.68 -3.82 0.32
CA ARG A 257 23.50 -4.69 0.15
C ARG A 257 22.21 -3.87 0.14
N VAL A 258 22.03 -2.99 1.13
CA VAL A 258 20.85 -2.11 1.17
C VAL A 258 20.79 -1.19 -0.04
N GLN A 259 21.92 -0.70 -0.55
CA GLN A 259 21.95 0.12 -1.76
C GLN A 259 21.55 -0.66 -3.02
N SER A 260 21.92 -1.94 -3.15
CA SER A 260 21.42 -2.81 -4.23
C SER A 260 19.89 -2.87 -4.24
N VAL A 261 19.28 -3.07 -3.06
CA VAL A 261 17.81 -3.12 -2.91
C VAL A 261 17.17 -1.77 -3.21
N VAL A 262 17.74 -0.66 -2.70
CA VAL A 262 17.29 0.72 -2.99
C VAL A 262 17.35 1.01 -4.49
N GLN A 263 18.39 0.54 -5.18
CA GLN A 263 18.54 0.72 -6.62
C GLN A 263 17.48 -0.06 -7.41
N GLU A 264 17.17 -1.30 -7.00
CA GLU A 264 16.09 -2.09 -7.59
C GLU A 264 14.70 -1.45 -7.33
N LEU A 265 14.53 -0.74 -6.22
CA LEU A 265 13.35 0.09 -5.91
C LEU A 265 13.43 1.52 -6.49
N ARG A 266 14.32 1.75 -7.47
CA ARG A 266 14.47 3.02 -8.19
C ARG A 266 14.67 4.25 -7.28
N GLY A 267 15.36 4.08 -6.15
CA GLY A 267 15.71 5.15 -5.23
C GLY A 267 14.76 5.34 -4.04
N GLU A 268 13.82 4.42 -3.81
CA GLU A 268 13.07 4.36 -2.55
C GLU A 268 14.03 4.16 -1.36
N LYS A 269 14.03 5.08 -0.40
CA LYS A 269 14.95 5.03 0.74
C LYS A 269 14.53 3.95 1.73
N ILE A 270 15.48 3.18 2.26
CA ILE A 270 15.20 2.15 3.25
C ILE A 270 16.00 2.41 4.53
N ASP A 271 15.31 2.46 5.66
CA ASP A 271 15.91 2.39 6.98
C ASP A 271 15.74 0.99 7.56
N ILE A 272 16.83 0.42 8.07
CA ILE A 272 16.83 -0.89 8.71
C ILE A 272 17.03 -0.66 10.21
N VAL A 273 16.15 -1.24 11.03
CA VAL A 273 16.16 -1.05 12.49
C VAL A 273 16.08 -2.41 13.19
N THR A 274 16.68 -2.50 14.36
CA THR A 274 16.63 -3.71 15.18
C THR A 274 15.25 -3.85 15.81
N TRP A 275 14.61 -4.99 15.61
CA TRP A 275 13.39 -5.38 16.31
C TRP A 275 13.72 -5.82 17.74
N ASP A 276 12.87 -5.46 18.69
CA ASP A 276 12.99 -5.84 20.09
C ASP A 276 11.64 -6.34 20.60
N GLU A 277 11.66 -7.26 21.56
CA GLU A 277 10.45 -7.75 22.24
C GLU A 277 9.86 -6.68 23.16
N ASP A 278 10.70 -5.83 23.75
CA ASP A 278 10.30 -4.70 24.56
C ASP A 278 9.76 -3.58 23.65
N PRO A 279 8.45 -3.26 23.71
CA PRO A 279 7.83 -2.26 22.84
C PRO A 279 8.50 -0.88 22.93
N ALA A 280 8.97 -0.50 24.12
CA ALA A 280 9.62 0.80 24.30
C ALA A 280 10.96 0.88 23.54
N ARG A 281 11.78 -0.17 23.65
CA ARG A 281 13.05 -0.27 22.91
C ARG A 281 12.80 -0.35 21.42
N PHE A 282 11.81 -1.12 20.99
CA PHE A 282 11.49 -1.26 19.58
C PHE A 282 11.04 0.08 18.97
N VAL A 283 10.23 0.86 19.70
CA VAL A 283 9.83 2.21 19.29
C VAL A 283 11.01 3.17 19.23
N CYS A 284 11.92 3.15 20.22
CA CYS A 284 13.16 3.92 20.16
C CYS A 284 13.98 3.59 18.90
N ASN A 285 14.15 2.29 18.60
CA ASN A 285 14.85 1.84 17.40
C ASN A 285 14.13 2.29 16.13
N ALA A 286 12.80 2.26 16.10
CA ALA A 286 12.00 2.64 14.94
C ALA A 286 12.08 4.15 14.60
N ILE A 287 12.30 5.01 15.60
CA ILE A 287 12.44 6.46 15.44
C ILE A 287 13.82 6.89 14.93
N ALA A 288 14.80 5.98 14.97
CA ALA A 288 16.13 6.21 14.42
C ALA A 288 16.07 6.85 13.02
N PRO A 289 16.91 7.88 12.76
CA PRO A 289 18.15 8.24 13.47
C PRO A 289 18.02 9.22 14.66
N ALA A 290 16.81 9.66 15.04
CA ALA A 290 16.66 10.56 16.19
C ALA A 290 16.84 9.79 17.51
N GLU A 291 17.61 10.36 18.43
CA GLU A 291 17.82 9.88 19.78
C GLU A 291 16.63 10.26 20.67
N VAL A 292 16.22 9.30 21.48
CA VAL A 292 15.08 9.43 22.38
C VAL A 292 15.58 9.66 23.80
N ALA A 293 15.12 10.73 24.45
CA ALA A 293 15.45 11.04 25.84
C ALA A 293 14.60 10.22 26.81
N LYS A 294 13.29 10.11 26.54
CA LYS A 294 12.35 9.40 27.42
C LYS A 294 11.16 8.85 26.62
N VAL A 295 10.69 7.67 27.03
CA VAL A 295 9.45 7.07 26.51
C VAL A 295 8.45 6.94 27.65
N ILE A 296 7.21 7.32 27.39
CA ILE A 296 6.07 7.16 28.29
C ILE A 296 5.06 6.26 27.57
N ILE A 297 4.72 5.15 28.18
CA ILE A 297 3.82 4.15 27.60
C ILE A 297 2.43 4.33 28.21
N HIS A 298 1.41 4.44 27.35
CA HIS A 298 0.01 4.45 27.73
C HIS A 298 -0.65 3.16 27.24
N GLU A 299 -0.63 2.13 28.10
CA GLU A 299 -1.09 0.79 27.72
C GLU A 299 -2.59 0.75 27.37
N LYS A 300 -3.42 1.54 28.06
CA LYS A 300 -4.88 1.57 27.84
C LYS A 300 -5.25 2.08 26.44
N ASP A 301 -4.51 3.06 25.93
CA ASP A 301 -4.78 3.74 24.66
C ASP A 301 -3.94 3.19 23.49
N HIS A 302 -3.10 2.18 23.77
CA HIS A 302 -2.11 1.64 22.84
C HIS A 302 -1.28 2.76 22.16
N SER A 303 -0.84 3.72 22.96
CA SER A 303 -0.06 4.87 22.53
C SER A 303 1.22 5.04 23.35
N MET A 304 2.20 5.71 22.75
CA MET A 304 3.45 6.07 23.40
C MET A 304 3.78 7.53 23.13
N GLU A 305 4.18 8.24 24.17
CA GLU A 305 4.78 9.56 24.04
C GLU A 305 6.30 9.43 24.08
N ILE A 306 6.94 10.04 23.08
CA ILE A 306 8.38 10.04 22.91
C ILE A 306 8.85 11.47 23.11
N ILE A 307 9.72 11.65 24.10
CA ILE A 307 10.38 12.91 24.37
C ILE A 307 11.76 12.86 23.71
N VAL A 308 12.02 13.85 22.86
CA VAL A 308 13.29 14.02 22.16
C VAL A 308 13.88 15.40 22.49
N PRO A 309 15.20 15.58 22.37
CA PRO A 309 15.82 16.90 22.42
C PRO A 309 15.22 17.88 21.40
N ASP A 310 15.15 19.17 21.74
CA ASP A 310 14.51 20.20 20.91
C ASP A 310 15.13 20.30 19.49
N ASP A 311 16.43 20.06 19.35
CA ASP A 311 17.16 20.05 18.08
C ASP A 311 16.83 18.82 17.21
N GLN A 312 16.41 17.72 17.84
CA GLN A 312 16.08 16.46 17.17
C GLN A 312 14.60 16.29 16.84
N LEU A 313 13.71 17.17 17.34
CA LEU A 313 12.27 17.10 17.09
C LEU A 313 11.92 17.03 15.60
N SER A 314 12.55 17.86 14.77
CA SER A 314 12.33 17.90 13.33
C SER A 314 12.75 16.60 12.64
N LEU A 315 13.84 15.98 13.11
CA LEU A 315 14.35 14.71 12.59
C LEU A 315 13.42 13.55 12.97
N ALA A 316 12.97 13.52 14.24
CA ALA A 316 12.10 12.51 14.78
C ALA A 316 10.72 12.48 14.08
N ILE A 317 10.12 13.65 13.82
CA ILE A 317 8.87 13.76 13.05
C ILE A 317 9.12 13.43 11.57
N GLY A 318 10.22 13.94 11.01
CA GLY A 318 10.56 13.81 9.60
C GLY A 318 9.70 14.69 8.67
N ARG A 319 10.04 14.71 7.38
CA ARG A 319 9.33 15.53 6.38
C ARG A 319 7.85 15.12 6.33
N ARG A 320 6.94 16.07 6.63
CA ARG A 320 5.48 15.85 6.68
C ARG A 320 5.05 14.69 7.61
N GLY A 321 5.82 14.43 8.67
CA GLY A 321 5.52 13.34 9.60
C GLY A 321 5.80 11.93 9.05
N GLN A 322 6.58 11.82 7.96
CA GLN A 322 6.86 10.51 7.34
C GLN A 322 7.59 9.55 8.30
N ASN A 323 8.53 10.05 9.11
CA ASN A 323 9.32 9.17 9.98
C ASN A 323 8.46 8.57 11.10
N VAL A 324 7.69 9.41 11.79
CA VAL A 324 6.77 8.97 12.85
C VAL A 324 5.67 8.05 12.32
N ARG A 325 5.13 8.32 11.11
CA ARG A 325 4.09 7.46 10.50
C ARG A 325 4.63 6.08 10.15
N LEU A 326 5.84 6.00 9.59
CA LEU A 326 6.49 4.73 9.31
C LEU A 326 6.82 3.98 10.60
N ALA A 327 7.28 4.66 11.65
CA ALA A 327 7.54 4.04 12.94
C ALA A 327 6.26 3.50 13.59
N ALA A 328 5.16 4.24 13.53
CA ALA A 328 3.85 3.80 14.03
C ALA A 328 3.34 2.57 13.26
N GLN A 329 3.44 2.58 11.93
CA GLN A 329 3.08 1.42 11.09
C GLN A 329 3.97 0.19 11.36
N LEU A 330 5.26 0.41 11.64
CA LEU A 330 6.23 -0.66 11.87
C LEU A 330 6.05 -1.33 13.24
N THR A 331 5.72 -0.54 14.26
CA THR A 331 5.58 -0.99 15.64
C THR A 331 4.15 -1.39 15.99
N GLY A 332 3.16 -0.86 15.27
CA GLY A 332 1.73 -1.02 15.57
C GLY A 332 1.22 -0.05 16.65
N TRP A 333 2.08 0.77 17.25
CA TRP A 333 1.72 1.71 18.31
C TRP A 333 1.40 3.10 17.76
N ASN A 334 0.49 3.80 18.42
CA ASN A 334 0.31 5.24 18.17
C ASN A 334 1.47 6.00 18.83
N ILE A 335 2.17 6.83 18.06
CA ILE A 335 3.38 7.51 18.53
C ILE A 335 3.19 9.02 18.46
N ASP A 336 3.29 9.67 19.62
CA ASP A 336 3.31 11.11 19.77
C ASP A 336 4.71 11.59 20.16
N ILE A 337 5.23 12.61 19.45
CA ILE A 337 6.60 13.11 19.67
C ILE A 337 6.54 14.53 20.21
N TYR A 338 7.21 14.76 21.34
CA TYR A 338 7.33 16.05 21.99
C TYR A 338 8.80 16.41 22.21
N SER A 339 9.11 17.70 22.22
CA SER A 339 10.40 18.15 22.71
C SER A 339 10.42 18.22 24.23
N GLU A 340 11.61 18.16 24.83
CA GLU A 340 11.81 18.31 26.28
C GLU A 340 11.15 19.60 26.80
N THR A 341 11.42 20.74 26.15
CA THR A 341 10.82 22.02 26.53
C THR A 341 9.30 21.96 26.52
N LYS A 342 8.70 21.38 25.47
CA LYS A 342 7.24 21.27 25.36
C LYS A 342 6.66 20.31 26.40
N HIS A 343 7.34 19.20 26.68
CA HIS A 343 6.90 18.25 27.70
C HIS A 343 6.94 18.86 29.11
N ASP A 344 7.96 19.63 29.42
CA ASP A 344 8.08 20.35 30.69
C ASP A 344 6.97 21.41 30.86
N GLU A 345 6.67 22.16 29.80
CA GLU A 345 5.55 23.11 29.81
C GLU A 345 4.20 22.41 30.04
N MET A 346 3.95 21.29 29.35
CA MET A 346 2.72 20.51 29.53
C MET A 346 2.62 19.93 30.94
N THR A 347 3.73 19.42 31.48
CA THR A 347 3.80 18.89 32.86
C THR A 347 3.50 19.98 33.88
N LYS A 348 4.08 21.18 33.72
CA LYS A 348 3.78 22.33 34.59
C LYS A 348 2.30 22.70 34.52
N ARG A 349 1.73 22.80 33.31
CA ARG A 349 0.31 23.12 33.12
C ARG A 349 -0.61 22.09 33.77
N ALA A 350 -0.33 20.81 33.59
CA ALA A 350 -1.16 19.75 34.15
C ALA A 350 -1.01 19.66 35.69
N LYS A 351 0.16 19.95 36.27
CA LYS A 351 0.30 20.17 37.72
C LYS A 351 -0.54 21.34 38.22
N THR A 352 -0.49 22.48 37.53
CA THR A 352 -1.34 23.64 37.87
C THR A 352 -2.82 23.30 37.78
N ALA A 353 -3.23 22.55 36.76
CA ALA A 353 -4.61 22.09 36.62
C ALA A 353 -5.05 21.22 37.81
N LEU A 354 -4.23 20.25 38.24
CA LEU A 354 -4.52 19.44 39.43
C LEU A 354 -4.63 20.29 40.70
N VAL A 355 -3.72 21.26 40.89
CA VAL A 355 -3.74 22.19 42.02
C VAL A 355 -5.05 22.96 42.09
N VAL A 356 -5.51 23.47 40.94
CA VAL A 356 -6.72 24.29 40.84
C VAL A 356 -7.99 23.44 40.94
N ASP A 357 -8.09 22.33 40.21
CA ASP A 357 -9.27 21.46 40.21
C ASP A 357 -9.50 20.80 41.57
N LEU A 358 -8.43 20.31 42.20
CA LEU A 358 -8.53 19.55 43.45
C LEU A 358 -8.38 20.44 44.69
N GLY A 359 -7.97 21.70 44.53
CA GLY A 359 -7.68 22.61 45.64
C GLY A 359 -6.59 22.09 46.56
N ILE A 360 -5.50 21.58 45.97
CA ILE A 360 -4.35 20.99 46.67
C ILE A 360 -3.11 21.88 46.56
N GLU A 361 -2.12 21.67 47.42
CA GLU A 361 -0.81 22.32 47.34
C GLU A 361 0.09 21.64 46.28
N ASP A 362 1.09 22.37 45.77
CA ASP A 362 2.05 21.88 44.77
C ASP A 362 2.89 20.68 45.26
N SER A 363 3.11 20.59 46.58
CA SER A 363 3.76 19.45 47.21
C SER A 363 2.97 18.15 46.98
N MET A 364 1.63 18.21 47.08
CA MET A 364 0.74 17.08 46.83
C MET A 364 0.58 16.77 45.34
N SER A 365 0.56 17.79 44.47
CA SER A 365 0.54 17.56 43.01
C SER A 365 1.77 16.75 42.58
N SER A 366 2.94 17.04 43.16
CA SER A 366 4.18 16.30 42.87
C SER A 366 4.14 14.85 43.38
N ILE A 367 3.48 14.60 44.53
CA ILE A 367 3.23 13.24 45.03
C ILE A 367 2.32 12.48 44.05
N PHE A 368 1.23 13.09 43.58
CA PHE A 368 0.33 12.47 42.60
C PHE A 368 1.04 12.09 41.30
N TYR A 369 1.87 12.99 40.76
CA TYR A 369 2.70 12.70 39.59
C TYR A 369 3.67 11.54 39.81
N SER A 370 4.27 11.43 41.00
CA SER A 370 5.17 10.32 41.33
C SER A 370 4.46 8.97 41.40
N HIS A 371 3.16 8.98 41.69
CA HIS A 371 2.28 7.80 41.73
C HIS A 371 1.44 7.64 40.46
N ALA A 372 1.87 8.21 39.33
CA ALA A 372 1.23 8.09 38.02
C ALA A 372 -0.17 8.73 37.87
N PHE A 373 -0.58 9.61 38.79
CA PHE A 373 -1.79 10.44 38.66
C PHE A 373 -1.42 11.79 38.05
N ARG A 374 -1.65 11.94 36.75
CA ARG A 374 -1.24 13.11 35.95
C ARG A 374 -2.41 14.02 35.59
N THR A 375 -3.63 13.49 35.62
CA THR A 375 -4.84 14.25 35.28
C THR A 375 -5.94 14.10 36.32
N THR A 376 -6.79 15.13 36.44
CA THR A 376 -7.98 15.11 37.31
C THR A 376 -8.89 13.92 36.95
N LYS A 377 -8.96 13.59 35.65
CA LYS A 377 -9.73 12.47 35.13
C LYS A 377 -9.21 11.11 35.64
N GLU A 378 -7.90 10.88 35.59
CA GLU A 378 -7.30 9.63 36.10
C GLU A 378 -7.64 9.40 37.57
N ILE A 379 -7.63 10.46 38.39
CA ILE A 379 -8.00 10.37 39.80
C ILE A 379 -9.48 10.03 39.95
N ALA A 380 -10.37 10.69 39.20
CA ALA A 380 -11.80 10.44 39.24
C ALA A 380 -12.19 9.02 38.76
N ASP A 381 -11.52 8.51 37.73
CA ASP A 381 -11.76 7.19 37.15
C ASP A 381 -11.17 6.04 37.99
N THR A 382 -10.26 6.34 38.92
CA THR A 382 -9.63 5.34 39.79
C THR A 382 -10.59 4.93 40.92
N PRO A 383 -10.76 3.62 41.20
CA PRO A 383 -11.56 3.17 42.33
C PRO A 383 -11.07 3.78 43.65
N LEU A 384 -11.99 4.26 44.48
CA LEU A 384 -11.64 4.96 45.72
C LEU A 384 -10.73 4.12 46.63
N GLU A 385 -10.95 2.81 46.72
CA GLU A 385 -10.14 1.89 47.53
C GLU A 385 -8.68 1.87 47.08
N GLU A 386 -8.42 1.91 45.77
CA GLU A 386 -7.08 1.95 45.19
C GLU A 386 -6.42 3.31 45.46
N PHE A 387 -7.16 4.41 45.27
CA PHE A 387 -6.65 5.75 45.52
C PHE A 387 -6.27 5.97 47.00
N LEU A 388 -6.99 5.34 47.94
CA LEU A 388 -6.72 5.43 49.38
C LEU A 388 -5.42 4.74 49.83
N THR A 389 -4.81 3.92 48.98
CA THR A 389 -3.53 3.27 49.27
C THR A 389 -2.32 4.19 49.09
N LEU A 390 -2.54 5.41 48.60
CA LEU A 390 -1.47 6.34 48.28
C LEU A 390 -0.70 6.78 49.56
N PRO A 391 0.61 6.50 49.64
CA PRO A 391 1.39 6.77 50.85
C PRO A 391 1.67 8.27 51.02
N GLY A 392 1.75 8.72 52.28
CA GLY A 392 2.12 10.09 52.62
C GLY A 392 0.96 11.09 52.70
N ILE A 393 -0.28 10.67 52.42
CA ILE A 393 -1.48 11.51 52.54
C ILE A 393 -2.51 10.82 53.44
N ASN A 394 -3.19 11.59 54.29
CA ASN A 394 -4.27 11.07 55.14
C ASN A 394 -5.44 10.56 54.28
N GLN A 395 -5.97 9.37 54.59
CA GLN A 395 -7.10 8.75 53.90
C GLN A 395 -8.34 9.65 53.82
N ASP A 396 -8.66 10.41 54.87
CA ASP A 396 -9.82 11.32 54.83
C ASP A 396 -9.61 12.47 53.83
N ARG A 397 -8.37 12.95 53.70
CA ARG A 397 -7.99 13.95 52.70
C ARG A 397 -8.01 13.36 51.29
N LEU A 398 -7.58 12.10 51.12
CA LEU A 398 -7.66 11.40 49.84
C LEU A 398 -9.12 11.20 49.39
N LYS A 399 -10.05 10.89 50.30
CA LYS A 399 -11.49 10.82 49.99
C LYS A 399 -12.03 12.16 49.51
N GLU A 400 -11.66 13.25 50.19
CA GLU A 400 -12.07 14.61 49.79
C GLU A 400 -11.53 14.98 48.41
N ILE A 401 -10.26 14.68 48.14
CA ILE A 401 -9.62 14.95 46.84
C ILE A 401 -10.28 14.11 45.73
N HIS A 402 -10.56 12.84 45.98
CA HIS A 402 -11.23 11.96 45.02
C HIS A 402 -12.64 12.47 44.69
N GLN A 403 -13.41 12.86 45.71
CA GLN A 403 -14.74 13.44 45.50
C GLN A 403 -14.68 14.73 44.68
N ARG A 404 -13.73 15.63 44.97
CA ARG A 404 -13.52 16.84 44.17
C ARG A 404 -13.19 16.51 42.72
N ALA A 405 -12.33 15.50 42.47
CA ALA A 405 -12.00 15.06 41.12
C ALA A 405 -13.25 14.60 40.36
N VAL A 406 -14.10 13.79 41.00
CA VAL A 406 -15.37 13.31 40.43
C VAL A 406 -16.32 14.47 40.14
N ASP A 407 -16.46 15.40 41.08
CA ASP A 407 -17.32 16.58 40.94
C ASP A 407 -16.85 17.48 39.78
N THR A 408 -15.53 17.72 39.66
CA THR A 408 -14.96 18.51 38.56
C THR A 408 -15.13 17.81 37.21
N MET A 409 -15.03 16.48 37.15
CA MET A 409 -15.24 15.74 35.90
C MET A 409 -16.71 15.66 35.48
N ALA A 410 -17.65 15.81 36.42
CA ALA A 410 -19.08 15.93 36.13
C ALA A 410 -19.48 17.31 35.56
N MET A 411 -18.63 18.34 35.73
CA MET A 411 -18.86 19.67 35.16
C MET A 411 -18.56 19.71 33.64
N PRO A 412 -19.28 20.56 32.87
CA PRO A 412 -18.90 20.89 31.50
C PRO A 412 -17.44 21.38 31.43
N VAL A 413 -16.73 21.06 30.33
CA VAL A 413 -15.30 21.38 30.20
C VAL A 413 -15.05 22.88 30.38
N GLU A 414 -15.92 23.74 29.85
CA GLU A 414 -15.76 25.20 29.97
C GLU A 414 -15.93 25.74 31.39
N GLU A 415 -16.56 24.98 32.29
CA GLU A 415 -16.85 25.37 33.66
C GLU A 415 -15.83 24.83 34.67
N ARG A 416 -14.86 24.03 34.21
CA ARG A 416 -13.84 23.45 35.09
C ARG A 416 -12.92 24.54 35.65
N PRO A 417 -12.61 24.52 36.96
CA PRO A 417 -11.74 25.51 37.59
C PRO A 417 -10.39 25.68 36.88
N SER A 418 -9.73 24.57 36.50
CA SER A 418 -8.46 24.60 35.76
C SER A 418 -8.57 25.26 34.39
N GLU A 419 -9.63 24.98 33.62
CA GLU A 419 -9.84 25.56 32.29
C GLU A 419 -10.10 27.08 32.35
N ILE A 420 -10.88 27.52 33.34
CA ILE A 420 -11.10 28.95 33.60
C ILE A 420 -9.78 29.63 33.96
N PHE A 421 -9.02 29.03 34.89
CA PHE A 421 -7.74 29.56 35.34
C PHE A 421 -6.72 29.67 34.19
N LEU A 422 -6.54 28.57 33.43
CA LEU A 422 -5.61 28.52 32.29
C LEU A 422 -6.00 29.51 31.18
N ARG A 423 -7.30 29.71 30.95
CA ARG A 423 -7.79 30.71 30.00
C ARG A 423 -7.48 32.14 30.44
N GLU A 424 -7.65 32.44 31.73
CA GLU A 424 -7.27 33.74 32.28
C GLU A 424 -5.77 33.99 32.21
N GLU A 425 -4.95 32.99 32.52
CA GLU A 425 -3.49 33.08 32.38
C GLU A 425 -3.06 33.26 30.93
N ALA A 426 -3.65 32.50 29.99
CA ALA A 426 -3.37 32.63 28.57
C ALA A 426 -3.71 34.05 28.06
N ARG A 427 -4.84 34.61 28.50
CA ARG A 427 -5.22 35.99 28.16
C ARG A 427 -4.20 37.01 28.70
N LYS A 428 -3.79 36.88 29.96
CA LYS A 428 -2.77 37.76 30.57
C LYS A 428 -1.43 37.66 29.83
N ALA A 429 -0.99 36.44 29.51
CA ALA A 429 0.24 36.23 28.77
C ALA A 429 0.18 36.80 27.34
N GLU A 430 -0.98 36.74 26.68
CA GLU A 430 -1.17 37.37 25.35
C GLU A 430 -1.13 38.91 25.43
N GLU A 431 -1.79 39.50 26.44
CA GLU A 431 -1.73 40.94 26.70
C GLU A 431 -0.30 41.41 26.98
N GLU A 432 0.47 40.64 27.75
CA GLU A 432 1.87 40.92 28.03
C GLU A 432 2.75 40.79 26.78
N ARG A 433 2.57 39.74 25.97
CA ARG A 433 3.29 39.58 24.69
C ARG A 433 3.02 40.75 23.75
N ARG A 434 1.75 41.18 23.61
CA ARG A 434 1.38 42.35 22.80
C ARG A 434 2.03 43.63 23.32
N ARG A 435 2.12 43.80 24.64
CA ARG A 435 2.81 44.93 25.26
C ARG A 435 4.31 44.93 24.95
N VAL A 436 4.98 43.79 25.12
CA VAL A 436 6.42 43.65 24.83
C VAL A 436 6.70 43.86 23.34
N GLU A 437 5.87 43.34 22.45
CA GLU A 437 5.98 43.56 21.01
C GLU A 437 5.80 45.04 20.64
N ALA A 438 4.82 45.72 21.25
CA ALA A 438 4.61 47.15 21.08
C ALA A 438 5.80 47.97 21.61
N GLU A 439 6.38 47.60 22.76
CA GLU A 439 7.57 48.25 23.32
C GLU A 439 8.80 48.05 22.42
N LEU A 440 9.03 46.84 21.91
CA LEU A 440 10.12 46.54 20.97
C LEU A 440 9.96 47.30 19.65
N LYS A 441 8.73 47.38 19.13
CA LYS A 441 8.42 48.14 17.92
C LYS A 441 8.65 49.64 18.14
N ALA A 442 8.20 50.19 19.26
CA ALA A 442 8.46 51.58 19.62
C ALA A 442 9.96 51.87 19.80
N GLN A 443 10.73 50.95 20.39
CA GLN A 443 12.19 51.07 20.49
C GLN A 443 12.87 51.02 19.13
N ALA A 444 12.43 50.15 18.21
CA ALA A 444 12.94 50.07 16.85
C ALA A 444 12.64 51.36 16.05
N GLU A 445 11.42 51.90 16.17
CA GLU A 445 11.02 53.16 15.54
C GLU A 445 11.79 54.35 16.11
N ALA A 446 11.98 54.42 17.43
CA ALA A 446 12.79 55.47 18.07
C ALA A 446 14.27 55.40 17.67
N ARG A 447 14.84 54.19 17.55
CA ARG A 447 16.21 53.99 17.06
C ARG A 447 16.35 54.41 15.60
N ALA A 448 15.40 54.05 14.74
CA ALA A 448 15.37 54.48 13.35
C ALA A 448 15.24 56.00 13.20
N ALA A 449 14.43 56.66 14.04
CA ALA A 449 14.29 58.11 14.05
C ALA A 449 15.58 58.82 14.53
N ALA A 450 16.25 58.29 15.56
CA ALA A 450 17.52 58.81 16.04
C ALA A 450 18.65 58.66 15.00
N GLU A 451 18.71 57.52 14.30
CA GLU A 451 19.65 57.29 13.20
C GLU A 451 19.39 58.26 12.03
N ALA A 452 18.12 58.51 11.69
CA ALA A 452 17.74 59.48 10.65
C ALA A 452 18.11 60.93 11.03
N GLN A 453 17.92 61.32 12.30
CA GLN A 453 18.27 62.65 12.78
C GLN A 453 19.79 62.86 12.84
N ALA A 454 20.54 61.85 13.30
CA ALA A 454 22.01 61.87 13.28
C ALA A 454 22.56 61.97 11.84
N ALA A 455 21.92 61.31 10.87
CA ALA A 455 22.28 61.42 9.47
C ALA A 455 22.01 62.84 8.90
N GLN A 456 20.91 63.48 9.30
CA GLN A 456 20.62 64.87 8.92
C GLN A 456 21.57 65.89 9.56
N GLU A 457 21.93 65.72 10.83
CA GLU A 457 22.89 66.58 11.52
C GLU A 457 24.31 66.43 10.93
N ALA A 458 24.71 65.21 10.56
CA ALA A 458 25.97 64.96 9.86
C ALA A 458 25.99 65.61 8.46
N ALA A 459 24.87 65.58 7.74
CA ALA A 459 24.74 66.26 6.45
C ALA A 459 24.81 67.80 6.59
N ALA A 460 24.15 68.37 7.61
CA ALA A 460 24.18 69.81 7.88
C ALA A 460 25.55 70.30 8.36
N ALA A 461 26.31 69.48 9.09
CA ALA A 461 27.68 69.79 9.50
C ALA A 461 28.67 69.81 8.31
N ALA A 462 28.40 69.02 7.27
CA ALA A 462 29.21 68.99 6.04
C ALA A 462 28.97 70.20 5.10
N GLU A 463 27.87 70.94 5.28
CA GLU A 463 27.53 72.12 4.45
C GLU A 463 28.03 73.46 5.01
N LYS A 464 28.79 73.49 6.13
CA LYS A 464 29.44 74.75 6.55
C LYS A 464 30.57 75.11 5.56
N PRO A 465 30.55 76.31 4.94
CA PRO A 465 31.58 76.68 3.98
C PRO A 465 32.93 76.88 4.70
N ALA A 466 33.99 76.30 4.15
CA ALA A 466 35.36 76.64 4.53
C ALA A 466 35.61 78.12 4.22
N GLU A 467 36.09 78.87 5.22
CA GLU A 467 36.62 80.23 5.01
C GLU A 467 37.77 80.18 3.99
N PRO A 468 37.86 81.13 3.04
CA PRO A 468 38.94 81.13 2.06
C PRO A 468 40.24 81.66 2.71
N GLU A 469 41.27 80.82 2.75
CA GLU A 469 42.64 81.25 3.04
C GLU A 469 43.12 82.25 1.98
N ALA A 470 43.61 83.40 2.46
CA ALA A 470 44.19 84.47 1.64
C ALA A 470 45.55 84.04 1.04
N PRO A 471 45.96 84.59 -0.13
CA PRO A 471 47.21 84.21 -0.77
C PRO A 471 48.39 84.97 -0.15
N GLU A 472 49.37 84.25 0.39
CA GLU A 472 50.67 84.87 0.69
C GLU A 472 51.58 84.88 -0.54
N SER A 473 51.99 86.10 -0.86
CA SER A 473 52.92 86.49 -1.91
C SER A 473 54.36 86.06 -1.61
N SER A 474 55.06 85.74 -2.70
CA SER A 474 56.52 85.69 -2.86
C SER A 474 57.32 86.74 -2.08
N THR A 475 58.44 86.32 -1.46
CA THR A 475 59.71 87.06 -1.51
C THR A 475 60.93 86.16 -1.19
N GLU A 476 62.04 86.56 -1.80
CA GLU A 476 63.34 85.89 -1.99
C GLU A 476 64.31 85.92 -0.79
N ALA A 477 65.43 85.21 -0.99
CA ALA A 477 66.77 85.37 -0.39
C ALA A 477 66.93 84.86 1.06
N ASN A 478 67.98 84.10 1.43
CA ASN A 478 69.34 84.00 0.92
C ASN A 478 69.93 82.63 1.29
#